data_AF-A0A2G9Y638-F1
#
_entry.id   AF-A0A2G9Y638-F1
#
_cell.length_a   1.000
_cell.length_b   1.000
_cell.length_c   1.000
_cell.angle_alpha   90.00
_cell.angle_beta   90.00
_cell.angle_gamma   90.00
#
_symmetry.space_group_name_H-M   'P 1'
#
loop_
_entity.id
_entity.type
_entity.pdbx_description
1 polymer ?
#
loop_
_entity_poly.entity_id
_entity_poly.type
_entity_poly.pdbx_seq_one_letter_code
_entity_poly.pdbx_strand_id
1 'polypeptide(L)'
;MKKEVFISIYIHIGAVIIFLLPSLLKIDKTYPMGEVYSVQIVSRPSTRLIEKSKEPEKKKKEVKKTEKANEGKAEGAVGKVQTDASFKYSYYLSTIISRIGGNWKNPYRGNAISAVVHFFITRDGKIEEVKLHKSSGNYLFDQSIIRAVNITKSLPPLPPEYDRDRLGVFFEFAYKP
;
A
#
# COMPACT_ATOMS: atom_id res chain seq x y z
N MET A 1 -34.74 4.65 54.60
CA MET A 1 -35.30 4.97 53.26
C MET A 1 -34.37 5.74 52.32
N LYS A 2 -33.32 6.48 52.75
CA LYS A 2 -32.55 7.35 51.81
C LYS A 2 -31.34 6.70 51.11
N LYS A 3 -30.67 5.70 51.69
CA LYS A 3 -29.39 5.18 51.16
C LYS A 3 -29.53 4.21 49.97
N GLU A 4 -30.57 3.38 49.94
CA GLU A 4 -30.80 2.38 48.87
C GLU A 4 -30.94 3.02 47.46
N VAL A 5 -31.57 4.20 47.39
CA VAL A 5 -31.88 4.89 46.13
C VAL A 5 -30.62 5.40 45.43
N PHE A 6 -29.63 5.90 46.18
CA PHE A 6 -28.37 6.38 45.62
C PHE A 6 -27.55 5.27 44.95
N ILE A 7 -27.60 4.05 45.50
CA ILE A 7 -26.91 2.88 44.92
C ILE A 7 -27.49 2.55 43.54
N SER A 8 -28.82 2.52 43.41
CA SER A 8 -29.49 2.28 42.13
C SER A 8 -29.18 3.36 41.08
N ILE A 9 -29.15 4.63 41.49
CA ILE A 9 -28.79 5.76 40.62
C ILE A 9 -27.33 5.63 40.11
N TYR A 10 -26.38 5.30 40.98
CA TYR A 10 -24.98 5.11 40.58
C TYR A 10 -24.79 3.97 39.57
N ILE A 11 -25.52 2.86 39.74
CA ILE A 11 -25.49 1.71 38.82
C ILE A 11 -26.01 2.12 37.44
N HIS A 12 -27.13 2.85 37.36
CA HIS A 12 -27.71 3.29 36.08
C HIS A 12 -26.83 4.33 35.37
N ILE A 13 -26.29 5.31 36.09
CA ILE A 13 -25.37 6.31 35.53
C ILE A 13 -24.09 5.64 35.02
N GLY A 14 -23.52 4.70 35.78
CA GLY A 14 -22.34 3.93 35.36
C GLY A 14 -22.58 3.13 34.07
N ALA A 15 -23.74 2.47 33.94
CA ALA A 15 -24.10 1.73 32.74
C ALA A 15 -24.22 2.62 31.49
N VAL A 16 -24.85 3.80 31.61
CA VAL A 16 -24.98 4.77 30.51
C VAL A 16 -23.62 5.32 30.08
N ILE A 17 -22.73 5.60 31.04
CA ILE A 17 -21.35 6.02 30.77
C ILE A 17 -20.60 4.93 29.98
N ILE A 18 -20.68 3.67 30.41
CA ILE A 18 -20.04 2.53 29.73
C ILE A 18 -20.59 2.33 28.29
N PHE A 19 -21.88 2.55 28.06
CA PHE A 19 -22.47 2.42 26.72
C PHE A 19 -22.15 3.58 25.75
N LEU A 20 -21.82 4.77 26.27
CA LEU A 20 -21.43 5.94 25.46
C LEU A 20 -19.91 6.04 25.23
N LEU A 21 -19.08 5.50 26.12
CA LEU A 21 -17.61 5.53 26.01
C LEU A 21 -16.97 4.85 24.78
N PRO A 22 -17.51 3.78 24.14
CA PRO A 22 -16.83 3.16 22.99
C PRO A 22 -16.70 4.09 21.77
N SER A 23 -17.45 5.20 21.72
CA SER A 23 -17.31 6.22 20.68
C SER A 23 -16.05 7.10 20.84
N LEU A 24 -15.50 7.20 22.06
CA LEU A 24 -14.28 7.97 22.33
C LEU A 24 -12.99 7.15 22.16
N LEU A 25 -13.05 5.83 22.35
CA LEU A 25 -11.91 4.94 22.11
C LEU A 25 -11.74 4.61 20.63
N LYS A 26 -11.45 5.64 19.83
CA LYS A 26 -10.76 5.46 18.53
C LYS A 26 -9.36 4.93 18.82
N ILE A 27 -9.23 3.61 18.89
CA ILE A 27 -7.94 2.93 18.94
C ILE A 27 -7.29 3.12 17.57
N ASP A 28 -6.56 4.23 17.41
CA ASP A 28 -5.59 4.38 16.34
C ASP A 28 -4.48 3.36 16.59
N LYS A 29 -4.66 2.19 15.97
CA LYS A 29 -3.73 1.08 16.08
C LYS A 29 -2.52 1.39 15.20
N THR A 30 -1.65 2.24 15.73
CA THR A 30 -0.37 2.62 15.15
C THR A 30 0.56 1.41 15.10
N TYR A 31 0.44 0.64 14.01
CA TYR A 31 1.37 -0.44 13.71
C TYR A 31 2.79 0.14 13.65
N PRO A 32 3.77 -0.40 14.41
CA PRO A 32 5.13 0.13 14.39
C PRO A 32 5.70 -0.03 12.98
N MET A 33 6.12 1.09 12.40
CA MET A 33 6.62 1.16 11.03
C MET A 33 7.85 0.26 10.86
N GLY A 34 7.71 -0.83 10.11
CA GLY A 34 8.84 -1.62 9.64
C GLY A 34 9.78 -0.78 8.78
N GLU A 35 11.03 -1.22 8.66
CA GLU A 35 12.10 -0.51 7.95
C GLU A 35 11.66 -0.07 6.53
N VAL A 36 11.80 1.22 6.23
CA VAL A 36 11.28 1.82 4.99
C VAL A 36 12.28 1.62 3.84
N TYR A 37 12.21 0.46 3.19
CA TYR A 37 13.03 0.12 2.02
C TYR A 37 12.65 0.93 0.78
N SER A 38 13.37 2.02 0.53
CA SER A 38 13.19 2.93 -0.61
C SER A 38 13.87 2.41 -1.89
N VAL A 39 13.21 1.47 -2.58
CA VAL A 39 13.72 0.92 -3.85
C VAL A 39 13.68 1.96 -4.97
N GLN A 40 14.85 2.43 -5.41
CA GLN A 40 15.00 3.20 -6.66
C GLN A 40 14.84 2.26 -7.86
N ILE A 41 13.83 2.48 -8.71
CA ILE A 41 13.58 1.65 -9.89
C ILE A 41 14.59 2.02 -10.99
N VAL A 42 15.65 1.22 -11.14
CA VAL A 42 16.57 1.31 -12.27
C VAL A 42 15.89 0.78 -13.54
N SER A 43 16.12 1.45 -14.67
CA SER A 43 15.39 1.26 -15.93
C SER A 43 15.39 -0.17 -16.48
N ARG A 44 14.27 -0.57 -17.08
CA ARG A 44 14.14 -1.88 -17.76
C ARG A 44 15.03 -1.94 -19.02
N PRO A 45 15.72 -3.07 -19.29
CA PRO A 45 16.40 -3.26 -20.56
C PRO A 45 15.39 -3.47 -21.69
N SER A 46 15.66 -2.88 -22.86
CA SER A 46 14.89 -3.10 -24.10
C SER A 46 15.60 -4.13 -24.97
N THR A 47 14.88 -5.18 -25.38
CA THR A 47 15.47 -6.30 -26.12
C THR A 47 15.39 -6.08 -27.63
N ARG A 48 16.52 -5.88 -28.31
CA ARG A 48 16.61 -6.24 -29.74
C ARG A 48 18.04 -6.51 -30.26
N LEU A 49 18.10 -7.57 -31.06
CA LEU A 49 19.17 -8.00 -31.96
C LEU A 49 20.48 -8.50 -31.32
N ILE A 50 20.94 -9.63 -31.86
CA ILE A 50 22.21 -10.29 -31.52
C ILE A 50 23.19 -9.96 -32.65
N GLU A 51 24.34 -9.37 -32.31
CA GLU A 51 25.55 -9.54 -33.13
C GLU A 51 26.79 -9.59 -32.22
N LYS A 52 27.92 -10.08 -32.76
CA LYS A 52 28.94 -10.82 -32.01
C LYS A 52 30.36 -10.29 -32.31
N SER A 53 31.01 -9.62 -31.36
CA SER A 53 32.48 -9.53 -31.34
C SER A 53 33.10 -9.13 -29.99
N LYS A 54 34.06 -9.97 -29.54
CA LYS A 54 35.28 -9.73 -28.74
C LYS A 54 35.33 -8.63 -27.66
N GLU A 55 35.65 -9.09 -26.45
CA GLU A 55 36.34 -8.38 -25.36
C GLU A 55 37.82 -8.08 -25.73
N PRO A 56 38.39 -6.92 -25.34
CA PRO A 56 39.28 -6.87 -24.16
C PRO A 56 39.15 -5.64 -23.23
N GLU A 57 39.04 -5.94 -21.93
CA GLU A 57 39.50 -5.20 -20.72
C GLU A 57 39.52 -3.65 -20.56
N LYS A 58 39.08 -3.26 -19.33
CA LYS A 58 39.62 -2.23 -18.40
C LYS A 58 39.20 -0.74 -18.47
N LYS A 59 39.16 -0.18 -17.25
CA LYS A 59 39.10 1.25 -16.80
C LYS A 59 37.81 2.06 -16.97
N LYS A 60 36.90 1.85 -16.01
CA LYS A 60 36.25 2.88 -15.14
C LYS A 60 36.42 4.36 -15.58
N LYS A 61 35.35 4.97 -16.11
CA LYS A 61 35.05 6.39 -15.85
C LYS A 61 33.56 6.75 -16.03
N GLU A 62 33.01 7.27 -14.93
CA GLU A 62 31.82 8.10 -14.77
C GLU A 62 31.49 9.05 -15.94
N VAL A 63 30.29 8.93 -16.54
CA VAL A 63 29.63 9.97 -17.35
C VAL A 63 28.10 9.94 -17.12
N LYS A 64 27.46 11.10 -17.29
CA LYS A 64 26.06 11.44 -16.97
C LYS A 64 25.18 11.43 -18.25
N LYS A 65 23.84 11.56 -18.06
CA LYS A 65 22.86 12.26 -18.94
C LYS A 65 22.12 11.45 -20.04
N THR A 66 20.76 11.57 -20.05
CA THR A 66 19.80 11.39 -21.21
C THR A 66 19.73 9.97 -21.85
N GLU A 67 18.65 9.45 -22.48
CA GLU A 67 17.19 9.74 -22.65
C GLU A 67 16.53 8.45 -23.26
N LYS A 68 15.22 8.25 -23.55
CA LYS A 68 13.91 8.94 -23.43
C LYS A 68 12.79 7.85 -23.46
N ALA A 69 11.54 8.22 -23.09
CA ALA A 69 10.28 7.49 -23.42
C ALA A 69 10.09 6.09 -22.76
N ASN A 70 8.87 5.54 -22.63
CA ASN A 70 7.56 5.95 -23.15
C ASN A 70 6.50 6.10 -22.04
N GLU A 71 5.60 7.06 -22.19
CA GLU A 71 4.64 7.47 -21.15
C GLU A 71 3.31 6.69 -21.22
N GLY A 72 3.18 5.65 -20.39
CA GLY A 72 1.87 5.13 -20.01
C GLY A 72 1.20 6.12 -19.06
N LYS A 73 0.34 7.01 -19.56
CA LYS A 73 -0.15 8.21 -18.85
C LYS A 73 -1.08 7.93 -17.65
N ALA A 74 -0.51 7.46 -16.55
CA ALA A 74 -1.15 7.38 -15.24
C ALA A 74 -0.90 8.68 -14.46
N GLU A 75 -1.90 9.57 -14.41
CA GLU A 75 -1.85 10.86 -13.69
C GLU A 75 -1.99 10.66 -12.16
N GLY A 76 -0.99 10.02 -11.54
CA GLY A 76 -0.92 9.78 -10.10
C GLY A 76 0.35 9.03 -9.69
N ALA A 77 1.00 9.49 -8.62
CA ALA A 77 2.19 8.84 -8.07
C ALA A 77 1.79 7.63 -7.22
N VAL A 78 1.74 6.46 -7.85
CA VAL A 78 1.59 5.16 -7.18
C VAL A 78 2.66 5.07 -6.07
N GLY A 79 2.22 5.02 -4.82
CA GLY A 79 3.05 5.37 -3.66
C GLY A 79 3.69 4.18 -2.97
N LYS A 80 4.03 4.40 -1.69
CA LYS A 80 4.80 3.46 -0.87
C LYS A 80 4.01 2.20 -0.57
N VAL A 81 4.69 1.05 -0.62
CA VAL A 81 4.15 -0.23 -0.15
C VAL A 81 4.89 -0.65 1.12
N GLN A 82 4.14 -1.10 2.12
CA GLN A 82 4.62 -1.62 3.40
C GLN A 82 3.89 -2.93 3.73
N THR A 83 4.41 -3.71 4.66
CA THR A 83 3.91 -5.06 4.99
C THR A 83 3.72 -5.28 6.49
N ASP A 84 2.81 -6.19 6.86
CA ASP A 84 2.55 -6.58 8.26
C ASP A 84 3.63 -7.49 8.89
N ALA A 85 4.60 -7.90 8.08
CA ALA A 85 5.77 -8.68 8.43
C ALA A 85 7.04 -8.09 7.78
N SER A 86 8.22 -8.44 8.29
CA SER A 86 9.47 -8.17 7.58
C SER A 86 9.51 -8.95 6.27
N PHE A 87 9.61 -8.23 5.14
CA PHE A 87 9.42 -8.79 3.81
C PHE A 87 10.52 -8.34 2.85
N LYS A 88 11.62 -9.11 2.82
CA LYS A 88 12.86 -8.83 2.06
C LYS A 88 12.73 -8.89 0.52
N TYR A 89 11.57 -9.25 -0.03
CA TYR A 89 11.41 -9.58 -1.45
C TYR A 89 11.01 -8.37 -2.30
N SER A 90 11.97 -7.47 -2.53
CA SER A 90 11.79 -6.22 -3.30
C SER A 90 11.23 -6.41 -4.71
N TYR A 91 11.52 -7.54 -5.38
CA TYR A 91 10.95 -7.89 -6.69
C TYR A 91 9.42 -8.10 -6.63
N TYR A 92 8.93 -8.63 -5.51
CA TYR A 92 7.51 -8.92 -5.31
C TYR A 92 6.76 -7.62 -4.95
N LEU A 93 7.35 -6.77 -4.10
CA LEU A 93 6.87 -5.41 -3.86
C LEU A 93 6.78 -4.59 -5.17
N SER A 94 7.80 -4.68 -6.03
CA SER A 94 7.80 -4.03 -7.34
C SER A 94 6.69 -4.56 -8.27
N THR A 95 6.32 -5.83 -8.13
CA THR A 95 5.22 -6.46 -8.87
C THR A 95 3.86 -6.00 -8.33
N ILE A 96 3.69 -5.91 -7.02
CA ILE A 96 2.50 -5.30 -6.37
C ILE A 96 2.29 -3.88 -6.91
N ILE A 97 3.33 -3.05 -6.88
CA ILE A 97 3.32 -1.67 -7.38
C ILE A 97 2.93 -1.63 -8.86
N SER A 98 3.61 -2.42 -9.72
CA SER A 98 3.36 -2.39 -11.17
C SER A 98 1.99 -2.95 -11.57
N ARG A 99 1.42 -3.90 -10.82
CA ARG A 99 0.12 -4.51 -11.12
C ARG A 99 -1.05 -3.65 -10.65
N ILE A 100 -1.06 -3.25 -9.38
CA ILE A 100 -2.16 -2.46 -8.81
C ILE A 100 -2.08 -1.02 -9.29
N GLY A 101 -0.88 -0.44 -9.34
CA GLY A 101 -0.65 0.91 -9.86
C GLY A 101 -1.06 1.06 -11.33
N GLY A 102 -0.77 0.06 -12.17
CA GLY A 102 -1.19 0.03 -13.58
C GLY A 102 -2.72 -0.06 -13.77
N ASN A 103 -3.45 -0.55 -12.76
CA ASN A 103 -4.91 -0.58 -12.75
C ASN A 103 -5.55 0.69 -12.15
N TRP A 104 -4.75 1.59 -11.56
CA TRP A 104 -5.27 2.80 -10.91
C TRP A 104 -5.60 3.90 -11.92
N LYS A 105 -6.84 4.39 -11.84
CA LYS A 105 -7.35 5.52 -12.64
C LYS A 105 -7.81 6.62 -11.71
N ASN A 106 -6.86 7.47 -11.30
CA ASN A 106 -7.10 8.61 -10.43
C ASN A 106 -8.12 9.60 -11.06
N PRO A 107 -9.30 9.85 -10.43
CA PRO A 107 -10.29 10.79 -10.92
C PRO A 107 -10.08 12.22 -10.38
N TYR A 108 -9.22 12.41 -9.38
CA TYR A 108 -9.06 13.66 -8.65
C TYR A 108 -8.03 14.58 -9.32
N ARG A 109 -8.37 15.87 -9.48
CA ARG A 109 -7.45 16.94 -9.92
C ARG A 109 -7.62 18.10 -8.94
N GLY A 110 -6.54 18.49 -8.26
CA GLY A 110 -6.59 19.39 -7.12
C GLY A 110 -5.29 19.39 -6.32
N ASN A 111 -5.35 19.71 -5.02
CA ASN A 111 -4.19 19.78 -4.15
C ASN A 111 -3.57 18.40 -3.86
N ALA A 112 -2.32 18.37 -3.39
CA ALA A 112 -1.65 17.11 -3.04
C ALA A 112 -2.44 16.32 -1.97
N ILE A 113 -2.64 15.03 -2.22
CA ILE A 113 -3.53 14.17 -1.44
C ILE A 113 -3.01 12.72 -1.43
N SER A 114 -3.17 11.98 -0.33
CA SER A 114 -2.90 10.53 -0.31
C SER A 114 -3.86 9.74 0.58
N ALA A 115 -4.02 8.46 0.26
CA ALA A 115 -4.79 7.46 1.02
C ALA A 115 -4.00 6.16 1.11
N VAL A 116 -4.32 5.33 2.10
CA VAL A 116 -3.72 4.00 2.29
C VAL A 116 -4.82 2.95 2.29
N VAL A 117 -4.69 1.94 1.42
CA VAL A 117 -5.52 0.73 1.43
C VAL A 117 -4.74 -0.41 2.06
N HIS A 118 -5.42 -1.26 2.83
CA HIS A 118 -4.88 -2.49 3.37
C HIS A 118 -5.61 -3.70 2.76
N PHE A 119 -4.87 -4.75 2.44
CA PHE A 119 -5.39 -6.01 1.93
C PHE A 119 -4.41 -7.15 2.28
N PHE A 120 -4.89 -8.38 2.26
CA PHE A 120 -4.02 -9.57 2.33
C PHE A 120 -3.77 -10.13 0.93
N ILE A 121 -2.57 -10.67 0.72
CA ILE A 121 -2.25 -11.54 -0.40
C ILE A 121 -2.06 -12.96 0.15
N THR A 122 -2.77 -13.95 -0.38
CA THR A 122 -2.63 -15.37 -0.01
C THR A 122 -1.40 -16.03 -0.63
N ARG A 123 -1.02 -17.21 -0.14
CA ARG A 123 0.06 -18.06 -0.69
C ARG A 123 -0.03 -18.22 -2.21
N ASP A 124 -1.23 -18.44 -2.75
CA ASP A 124 -1.49 -18.61 -4.19
C ASP A 124 -1.72 -17.29 -4.95
N GLY A 125 -1.56 -16.14 -4.28
CA GLY A 125 -1.55 -14.82 -4.90
C GLY A 125 -2.92 -14.13 -5.00
N LYS A 126 -4.00 -14.68 -4.42
CA LYS A 126 -5.30 -14.00 -4.37
C LYS A 126 -5.25 -12.77 -3.47
N ILE A 127 -5.99 -11.71 -3.82
CA ILE A 127 -6.14 -10.52 -3.01
C ILE A 127 -7.44 -10.60 -2.20
N GLU A 128 -7.34 -10.47 -0.87
CA GLU A 128 -8.45 -10.63 0.08
C GLU A 128 -8.53 -9.49 1.10
N GLU A 129 -9.68 -9.36 1.78
CA GLU A 129 -9.97 -8.36 2.83
C GLU A 129 -9.66 -6.88 2.46
N VAL A 130 -9.84 -6.49 1.19
CA VAL A 130 -9.54 -5.12 0.72
C VAL A 130 -10.35 -4.07 1.50
N LYS A 131 -9.66 -3.27 2.32
CA LYS A 131 -10.23 -2.28 3.24
C LYS A 131 -9.44 -0.98 3.19
N LEU A 132 -10.12 0.16 3.20
CA LEU A 132 -9.46 1.46 3.32
C LEU A 132 -8.90 1.61 4.75
N HIS A 133 -7.59 1.79 4.88
CA HIS A 133 -6.91 1.94 6.17
C HIS A 133 -6.79 3.41 6.58
N LYS A 134 -6.46 4.28 5.62
CA LYS A 134 -6.46 5.75 5.78
C LYS A 134 -7.17 6.38 4.59
N SER A 135 -8.29 7.06 4.85
CA SER A 135 -8.99 7.86 3.84
C SER A 135 -8.19 9.10 3.47
N SER A 136 -8.33 9.52 2.21
CA SER A 136 -7.81 10.79 1.70
C SER A 136 -8.67 12.00 2.08
N GLY A 137 -9.88 11.78 2.58
CA GLY A 137 -10.93 12.80 2.66
C GLY A 137 -11.68 13.04 1.34
N ASN A 138 -11.29 12.37 0.24
CA ASN A 138 -12.02 12.44 -1.03
C ASN A 138 -12.57 11.06 -1.43
N TYR A 139 -13.90 10.92 -1.40
CA TYR A 139 -14.58 9.66 -1.68
C TYR A 139 -14.26 9.07 -3.07
N LEU A 140 -14.17 9.90 -4.12
CA LEU A 140 -13.89 9.42 -5.48
C LEU A 140 -12.44 8.91 -5.60
N PHE A 141 -11.49 9.57 -4.93
CA PHE A 141 -10.11 9.12 -4.82
C PHE A 141 -10.03 7.77 -4.10
N ASP A 142 -10.63 7.66 -2.91
CA ASP A 142 -10.65 6.43 -2.11
C ASP A 142 -11.30 5.25 -2.86
N GLN A 143 -12.43 5.47 -3.53
CA GLN A 143 -13.07 4.43 -4.35
C GLN A 143 -12.24 4.03 -5.57
N SER A 144 -11.49 4.96 -6.17
CA SER A 144 -10.58 4.64 -7.29
C SER A 144 -9.46 3.69 -6.88
N ILE A 145 -9.00 3.79 -5.62
CA ILE A 145 -7.95 2.96 -5.03
C ILE A 145 -8.48 1.55 -4.74
N ILE A 146 -9.63 1.45 -4.05
CA ILE A 146 -10.30 0.16 -3.78
C ILE A 146 -10.58 -0.56 -5.12
N ARG A 147 -11.02 0.18 -6.14
CA ARG A 147 -11.24 -0.34 -7.50
C ARG A 147 -9.94 -0.85 -8.15
N ALA A 148 -8.81 -0.17 -7.98
CA ALA A 148 -7.52 -0.60 -8.56
C ALA A 148 -7.05 -1.96 -7.98
N VAL A 149 -7.19 -2.12 -6.65
CA VAL A 149 -6.91 -3.40 -5.97
C VAL A 149 -7.87 -4.49 -6.47
N ASN A 150 -9.18 -4.23 -6.45
CA ASN A 150 -10.20 -5.21 -6.83
C ASN A 150 -10.13 -5.63 -8.31
N ILE A 151 -9.75 -4.73 -9.23
CA ILE A 151 -9.53 -5.08 -10.65
C ILE A 151 -8.31 -5.99 -10.83
N THR A 152 -7.30 -5.88 -9.95
CA THR A 152 -6.10 -6.72 -10.03
C THR A 152 -6.42 -8.19 -9.78
N LYS A 153 -7.36 -8.50 -8.87
CA LYS A 153 -7.84 -9.84 -8.46
C LYS A 153 -6.78 -10.78 -7.88
N SER A 154 -5.73 -11.06 -8.62
CA SER A 154 -4.62 -11.93 -8.24
C SER A 154 -3.27 -11.37 -8.72
N LEU A 155 -2.27 -11.63 -7.89
CA LEU A 155 -0.85 -11.40 -8.14
C LEU A 155 -0.17 -12.77 -8.36
N PRO A 156 1.13 -12.83 -8.68
CA PRO A 156 1.86 -14.09 -8.59
C PRO A 156 1.81 -14.66 -7.16
N PRO A 157 1.97 -15.98 -6.98
CA PRO A 157 2.11 -16.60 -5.66
C PRO A 157 3.18 -15.91 -4.79
N LEU A 158 3.02 -15.97 -3.48
CA LEU A 158 4.03 -15.46 -2.55
C LEU A 158 5.37 -16.19 -2.75
N PRO A 159 6.52 -15.53 -2.48
CA PRO A 159 7.84 -16.15 -2.59
C PRO A 159 7.89 -17.50 -1.85
N PRO A 160 8.46 -18.57 -2.43
CA PRO A 160 8.52 -19.89 -1.78
C PRO A 160 9.18 -19.84 -0.41
N GLU A 161 10.17 -18.95 -0.24
CA GLU A 161 10.97 -18.77 0.96
C GLU A 161 10.35 -17.79 1.98
N TYR A 162 9.09 -17.37 1.78
CA TYR A 162 8.32 -16.61 2.76
C TYR A 162 7.46 -17.55 3.61
N ASP A 163 7.66 -17.54 4.93
CA ASP A 163 7.16 -18.63 5.79
C ASP A 163 5.65 -18.57 6.09
N ARG A 164 4.95 -17.46 5.80
CA ARG A 164 3.53 -17.27 6.15
C ARG A 164 2.59 -17.47 4.96
N ASP A 165 1.40 -17.99 5.23
CA ASP A 165 0.39 -18.27 4.20
C ASP A 165 -0.35 -17.04 3.67
N ARG A 166 -0.17 -15.89 4.32
CA ARG A 166 -0.57 -14.59 3.76
C ARG A 166 0.40 -13.47 4.15
N LEU A 167 0.39 -12.42 3.33
CA LEU A 167 1.10 -11.16 3.53
C LEU A 167 0.08 -10.04 3.66
N GLY A 168 0.06 -9.33 4.79
CA GLY A 168 -0.70 -8.09 4.92
C GLY A 168 0.06 -6.96 4.24
N VAL A 169 -0.61 -6.19 3.39
CA VAL A 169 0.00 -5.14 2.56
C VAL A 169 -0.74 -3.82 2.79
N PHE A 170 0.02 -2.80 3.16
CA PHE A 170 -0.42 -1.40 3.21
C PHE A 170 0.12 -0.67 1.99
N PHE A 171 -0.76 -0.17 1.14
CA PHE A 171 -0.40 0.49 -0.13
C PHE A 171 -0.87 1.95 -0.07
N GLU A 172 0.08 2.90 -0.04
CA GLU A 172 -0.18 4.33 -0.18
C GLU A 172 -0.37 4.70 -1.65
N PHE A 173 -1.43 5.44 -1.96
CA PHE A 173 -1.68 6.06 -3.25
C PHE A 173 -1.63 7.57 -3.08
N ALA A 174 -0.75 8.25 -3.82
CA ALA A 174 -0.58 9.68 -3.73
C ALA A 174 -0.86 10.36 -5.08
N TYR A 175 -1.52 11.51 -5.04
CA TYR A 175 -1.56 12.44 -6.15
C TYR A 175 -0.92 13.75 -5.71
N LYS A 176 -0.13 14.32 -6.61
CA LYS A 176 0.44 15.66 -6.53
C LYS A 176 0.22 16.28 -7.91
N PRO A 177 -0.30 17.52 -8.00
CA PRO A 177 -0.38 18.24 -9.26
C PRO A 177 1.02 18.60 -9.79
#